data_AF-X0Z626-F1
#
_entry.id   AF-X0Z626-F1
#
_cell.length_a   1.000
_cell.length_b   1.000
_cell.length_c   1.000
_cell.angle_alpha   90.00
_cell.angle_beta   90.00
_cell.angle_gamma   90.00
#
_symmetry.space_group_name_H-M   'P 1'
#
loop_
_entity.id
_entity.type
_entity.pdbx_description
1 polymer ?
#
loop_
_entity_poly.entity_id
_entity_poly.type
_entity_poly.pdbx_seq_one_letter_code
_entity_poly.pdbx_strand_id
1 'polypeptide(L)' 'MNPLMLQWLIKEYINKTGIKEIPDIIWDTGAKGKEPMIRLFGKNSKDIITKLRKIISLI' A
#
# COMPACT_ATOMS: atom_id res chain seq x y z
N MET A 1 -4.29 -2.00 -15.10
CA MET A 1 -3.35 -2.55 -14.08
C MET A 1 -3.65 -4.03 -13.96
N ASN A 2 -2.69 -4.93 -14.22
CA ASN A 2 -2.93 -6.37 -14.10
C ASN A 2 -2.95 -6.75 -12.60
N PRO A 3 -3.98 -7.46 -12.07
CA PRO A 3 -4.01 -7.92 -10.67
C PRO A 3 -2.73 -8.64 -10.22
N LEU A 4 -2.02 -9.27 -11.16
CA LEU A 4 -0.73 -9.94 -10.93
C LEU A 4 0.38 -9.00 -10.41
N MET A 5 0.36 -7.72 -10.76
CA MET A 5 1.40 -6.76 -10.34
C MET A 5 1.35 -6.49 -8.84
N LEU A 6 0.16 -6.31 -8.26
CA LEU A 6 0.02 -6.04 -6.83
C LEU A 6 0.38 -7.27 -6.00
N GLN A 7 -0.04 -8.45 -6.45
CA GLN A 7 0.30 -9.73 -5.81
C GLN A 7 1.81 -9.97 -5.83
N TRP A 8 2.48 -9.67 -6.95
CA TRP A 8 3.93 -9.76 -7.05
C TRP A 8 4.63 -8.80 -6.08
N LEU A 9 4.16 -7.56 -5.97
CA LEU A 9 4.75 -6.54 -5.11
C LEU A 9 4.64 -6.91 -3.62
N ILE A 10 3.48 -7.44 -3.20
CA ILE A 10 3.29 -7.95 -1.83
C ILE A 10 4.20 -9.16 -1.58
N LYS A 11 4.31 -10.08 -2.54
CA LYS A 11 5.18 -11.26 -2.42
C LYS A 11 6.66 -10.88 -2.31
N GLU A 12 7.13 -9.96 -3.15
CA GLU A 12 8.49 -9.42 -3.10
C GLU A 12 8.80 -8.75 -1.76
N TYR A 13 7.86 -7.98 -1.22
CA TYR A 13 8.00 -7.34 0.09
C TYR A 13 8.19 -8.38 1.21
N ILE A 14 7.32 -9.40 1.26
CA ILE A 14 7.41 -10.47 2.26
C ILE A 14 8.75 -11.21 2.13
N ASN A 15 9.16 -11.54 0.89
CA ASN A 15 10.41 -12.24 0.64
C ASN A 15 11.65 -11.44 1.05
N LYS A 16 11.66 -10.13 0.81
CA LYS A 16 12.81 -9.25 1.10
C LYS A 16 12.93 -8.88 2.58
N THR A 17 11.80 -8.71 3.26
CA THR A 17 11.78 -8.24 4.65
C THR A 17 11.67 -9.37 5.68
N GLY A 18 11.19 -10.55 5.27
CA GLY A 18 10.84 -11.64 6.18
C GLY A 18 9.61 -11.37 7.04
N ILE A 19 8.98 -10.20 6.87
CA ILE A 19 7.79 -9.78 7.60
C ILE A 19 6.57 -10.42 6.94
N LYS A 20 5.85 -11.24 7.71
CA LYS A 20 4.62 -11.91 7.25
C LYS A 20 3.38 -11.01 7.30
N GLU A 21 3.49 -9.85 7.94
CA GLU A 21 2.39 -8.88 7.98
C GLU A 21 2.29 -8.12 6.67
N ILE A 22 1.03 -7.92 6.24
CA ILE A 22 0.71 -7.08 5.10
C ILE A 22 0.94 -5.62 5.53
N PRO A 23 1.72 -4.84 4.77
CA PRO A 23 1.97 -3.44 5.13
C PRO A 23 0.67 -2.63 5.07
N ASP A 24 0.56 -1.63 5.95
CA ASP A 24 -0.58 -0.71 5.93
C ASP A 24 -0.58 0.15 4.66
N ILE A 25 0.58 0.49 4.10
CA ILE A 25 0.71 1.36 2.94
C ILE A 25 1.68 0.74 1.92
N ILE A 26 1.27 0.71 0.65
CA ILE A 26 2.16 0.47 -0.50
C ILE A 26 2.03 1.69 -1.41
N TRP A 27 3.15 2.24 -1.86
CA TRP A 27 3.14 3.40 -2.74
C TRP A 27 4.12 3.23 -3.89
N ASP A 28 3.86 3.95 -4.99
CA ASP A 28 4.75 4.03 -6.14
C ASP A 28 4.89 5.50 -6.59
N THR A 29 6.08 5.87 -7.06
CA THR A 29 6.37 7.21 -7.60
C THR A 29 5.75 7.45 -8.99
N GLY A 30 4.94 6.52 -9.50
CA GLY A 30 4.54 6.53 -10.89
C GLY A 30 5.69 6.18 -11.84
N ALA A 31 5.44 6.38 -13.13
CA ALA A 31 6.41 6.22 -14.22
C ALA A 31 6.11 7.29 -15.28
N LYS A 32 6.92 7.39 -16.34
CA LYS A 32 6.65 8.32 -17.43
C LYS A 32 5.23 8.10 -17.98
N GLY A 33 4.34 9.09 -17.80
CA GLY A 33 2.93 9.01 -18.19
C GLY A 33 1.99 8.28 -17.21
N LYS A 34 2.43 7.97 -15.98
CA LYS A 34 1.59 7.41 -14.91
C LYS A 34 1.71 8.24 -13.65
N GLU A 35 0.56 8.60 -13.08
CA GLU A 35 0.51 9.35 -11.81
C GLU A 35 1.01 8.50 -10.63
N PRO A 36 1.66 9.13 -9.65
CA PRO A 36 2.05 8.47 -8.40
C PRO A 36 0.81 8.02 -7.63
N MET A 37 0.90 6.88 -6.95
CA MET A 37 -0.23 6.30 -6.23
C MET A 37 0.18 5.76 -4.86
N ILE A 38 -0.65 6.07 -3.86
CA ILE A 38 -0.56 5.50 -2.52
C ILE A 38 -1.78 4.58 -2.32
N ARG A 39 -1.53 3.36 -1.86
CA ARG A 39 -2.54 2.33 -1.57
C ARG A 39 -2.54 2.04 -0.08
N LEU A 40 -3.67 2.28 0.57
CA LEU A 40 -3.89 2.04 2.00
C LEU A 40 -4.64 0.74 2.20
N PHE A 41 -4.09 -0.15 3.03
CA PHE A 41 -4.67 -1.45 3.39
C PHE A 41 -5.21 -1.43 4.81
N GLY A 42 -6.30 -2.18 5.01
CA GLY A 42 -6.87 -2.38 6.33
C GLY A 42 -7.79 -3.59 6.36
N LYS A 43 -8.07 -4.07 7.57
CA LYS A 43 -8.92 -5.27 7.78
C LYS A 43 -10.38 -5.04 7.39
N ASN A 44 -10.82 -3.78 7.44
CA ASN A 44 -12.16 -3.33 7.06
C ASN A 44 -12.13 -1.81 6.78
N SER A 45 -13.24 -1.27 6.29
CA SER A 45 -13.35 0.15 5.95
C SER A 45 -13.08 1.07 7.14
N LYS A 46 -13.50 0.71 8.36
CA LYS A 46 -13.28 1.52 9.56
C LYS A 46 -11.80 1.63 9.93
N ASP A 47 -11.05 0.53 9.77
CA ASP A 47 -9.58 0.51 9.95
C ASP A 47 -8.89 1.44 8.94
N ILE A 48 -9.28 1.35 7.65
CA ILE A 48 -8.75 2.21 6.59
C ILE A 48 -9.00 3.69 6.91
N ILE A 49 -10.23 4.07 7.26
CA ILE A 49 -10.56 5.47 7.60
C ILE A 49 -9.79 5.95 8.83
N THR A 50 -9.59 5.09 9.83
CA THR A 50 -8.82 5.43 11.03
C THR A 50 -7.36 5.71 10.68
N LYS A 51 -6.74 4.87 9.85
CA LYS A 51 -5.37 5.09 9.35
C LYS A 51 -5.28 6.35 8.51
N LEU A 52 -6.24 6.59 7.62
CA LEU A 52 -6.29 7.80 6.80
C LEU A 52 -6.36 9.08 7.65
N ARG A 53 -7.19 9.10 8.69
CA ARG A 53 -7.27 10.25 9.62
C ARG A 53 -5.94 10.53 10.31
N LYS A 54 -5.19 9.50 10.69
CA LYS A 54 -3.85 9.66 11.27
C LYS A 54 -2.89 10.30 10.28
N ILE A 55 -2.89 9.86 9.02
CA ILE A 55 -2.02 10.41 7.96
C ILE A 55 -2.34 11.90 7.73
N ILE A 56 -3.63 12.25 7.60
CA ILE A 56 -4.05 13.63 7.35
C ILE A 56 -3.72 14.53 8.54
N SER A 57 -3.77 14.02 9.78
CA SER A 57 -3.43 14.81 10.98
C SER A 57 -1.94 15.15 11.14
N LEU A 58 -1.06 14.60 10.29
CA LEU A 58 0.37 14.92 10.28
C LEU A 58 0.71 16.14 9.42
N ILE A 59 -0.29 16.70 8.73
CA ILE A 59 -0.19 17.82 7.79
C ILE A 59 -0.90 19.02 8.42
#